data_AF-A0AA39RPW6-F1
#
_entry.id   AF-A0AA39RPW6-F1
#
_cell.length_a   1.000
_cell.length_b   1.000
_cell.length_c   1.000
_cell.angle_alpha   90.00
_cell.angle_beta   90.00
_cell.angle_gamma   90.00
#
_symmetry.space_group_name_H-M   'P 1'
#
loop_
_entity.id
_entity.type
_entity.pdbx_description
1 polymer ?
#
loop_
_entity_poly.entity_id
_entity_poly.type
_entity_poly.pdbx_seq_one_letter_code
_entity_poly.pdbx_strand_id
1 'polypeptide(L)'
;MAERGSASVITLGGKGSSLTSSSVHAIAHGFSQVRIDSAALDRLASLDSEEAIDVTEEELVVLEGLSLPSVSCGICAVLDYQSTALTTIIDVAAALSCEASGADVAPFGSMDSGDGFTAKEEIGVAGDLKVLLNGSKLVGKMKSEEVLEIPKINGKLREVVKSVHSSTRIELNSSMKAGISGTAKALVPMWWHWRLRSRTWGSELLGEKVNGGDVRADKSEKKKKKVVLGKGTGVIVQLIKDRLQSKGSVVLEKWVEDIFLFLDPKEPEFDGLLIKVKEILETNESRRLPKLPKGTRDFAKEQMAIREKAFSIISDVF
;
A
#
# COMPACT_ATOMS: atom_id res chain seq x y z
N MET A 1 -20.14 21.74 -18.43
CA MET A 1 -18.95 21.44 -19.24
C MET A 1 -17.74 21.83 -18.41
N ALA A 2 -17.12 20.89 -17.71
CA ALA A 2 -15.89 21.14 -16.98
C ALA A 2 -14.71 21.05 -17.96
N GLU A 3 -13.86 22.08 -17.98
CA GLU A 3 -12.61 22.07 -18.72
C GLU A 3 -11.79 20.84 -18.30
N ARG A 4 -11.49 19.96 -19.27
CA ARG A 4 -10.43 18.96 -19.10
C ARG A 4 -9.12 19.74 -19.04
N GLY A 5 -8.57 19.91 -17.83
CA GLY A 5 -7.19 20.40 -17.66
C GLY A 5 -6.24 19.59 -18.54
N SER A 6 -5.21 20.23 -19.08
CA SER A 6 -4.20 19.60 -19.94
C SER A 6 -3.73 18.28 -19.31
N ALA A 7 -3.97 17.15 -19.98
CA ALA A 7 -3.51 15.86 -19.52
C ALA A 7 -1.99 15.91 -19.28
N SER A 8 -1.54 15.39 -18.13
CA SER A 8 -0.11 15.35 -17.81
C SER A 8 0.65 14.52 -18.85
N VAL A 9 1.89 14.89 -19.18
CA VAL A 9 2.66 14.20 -20.23
C VAL A 9 3.78 13.40 -19.59
N ILE A 10 3.87 12.12 -19.93
CA ILE A 10 4.93 11.20 -19.48
C ILE A 10 5.85 10.92 -20.66
N THR A 11 7.13 11.25 -20.48
CA THR A 11 8.16 11.13 -21.52
C THR A 11 8.93 9.82 -21.37
N LEU A 12 9.06 9.05 -22.46
CA LEU A 12 9.81 7.80 -22.54
C LEU A 12 11.14 8.00 -23.26
N GLY A 13 12.21 7.35 -22.79
CA GLY A 13 13.48 7.27 -23.50
C GLY A 13 14.48 8.41 -23.23
N GLY A 14 14.14 9.36 -22.33
CA GLY A 14 15.04 10.42 -21.90
C GLY A 14 16.14 9.91 -20.96
N LYS A 15 17.35 10.48 -21.04
CA LYS A 15 18.43 10.15 -20.08
C LYS A 15 17.96 10.49 -18.66
N GLY A 16 18.02 9.50 -17.76
CA GLY A 16 17.57 9.65 -16.37
C GLY A 16 16.05 9.57 -16.17
N SER A 17 15.26 9.35 -17.24
CA SER A 17 13.83 9.02 -17.08
C SER A 17 13.69 7.59 -16.54
N SER A 18 12.85 7.41 -15.52
CA SER A 18 12.49 6.11 -14.98
C SER A 18 10.97 5.98 -15.00
N LEU A 19 10.49 4.85 -15.50
CA LEU A 19 9.07 4.49 -15.46
C LEU A 19 8.70 4.09 -14.03
N THR A 20 7.66 4.72 -13.50
CA THR A 20 7.11 4.40 -12.18
C THR A 20 5.73 3.77 -12.30
N SER A 21 5.31 3.03 -11.27
CA SER A 21 3.98 2.41 -11.23
C SER A 21 2.84 3.43 -11.34
N SER A 22 3.00 4.62 -10.75
CA SER A 22 2.03 5.72 -10.91
C SER A 22 1.99 6.25 -12.34
N SER A 23 3.14 6.33 -13.03
CA SER A 23 3.21 6.70 -14.44
C SER A 23 2.41 5.74 -15.31
N VAL A 24 2.64 4.44 -15.12
CA VAL A 24 1.93 3.38 -15.88
C VAL A 24 0.44 3.39 -15.57
N HIS A 25 0.05 3.53 -14.31
CA HIS A 25 -1.35 3.65 -13.90
C HIS A 25 -2.04 4.86 -14.56
N ALA A 26 -1.40 6.03 -14.55
CA ALA A 26 -1.94 7.24 -15.15
C ALA A 26 -2.12 7.12 -16.67
N ILE A 27 -1.19 6.45 -17.36
CA ILE A 27 -1.32 6.15 -18.79
C ILE A 27 -2.47 5.16 -19.03
N ALA A 28 -2.53 4.07 -18.26
CA ALA A 28 -3.53 3.01 -18.41
C ALA A 28 -4.98 3.52 -18.22
N HIS A 29 -5.17 4.54 -17.38
CA HIS A 29 -6.46 5.18 -17.15
C HIS A 29 -6.70 6.44 -17.99
N GLY A 30 -5.75 6.83 -18.85
CA GLY A 30 -5.90 7.99 -19.74
C GLY A 30 -5.77 9.35 -19.03
N PHE A 31 -5.22 9.39 -17.81
CA PHE A 31 -4.89 10.63 -17.10
C PHE A 31 -3.65 11.31 -17.65
N SER A 32 -2.79 10.55 -18.32
CA SER A 32 -1.56 11.05 -18.92
C SER A 32 -1.40 10.63 -20.37
N GLN A 33 -0.82 11.51 -21.17
CA GLN A 33 -0.37 11.18 -22.53
C GLN A 33 1.08 10.69 -22.52
N VAL A 34 1.39 9.76 -23.42
CA VAL A 34 2.74 9.25 -23.63
C VAL A 34 3.42 10.06 -24.73
N ARG A 35 4.66 10.49 -24.47
CA ARG A 35 5.53 11.15 -25.45
C ARG A 35 6.87 10.43 -25.49
N ILE A 36 7.46 10.29 -26.67
CA ILE A 36 8.85 9.83 -26.81
C ILE A 36 9.77 11.06 -26.74
N ASP A 37 10.87 10.94 -26.00
CA ASP A 37 11.90 11.97 -25.91
C ASP A 37 12.42 12.34 -27.31
N SER A 38 12.63 13.63 -27.57
CA SER A 38 13.05 14.09 -28.90
C SER A 38 14.38 13.48 -29.33
N ALA A 39 15.33 13.25 -28.41
CA ALA A 39 16.60 12.63 -28.76
C ALA A 39 16.47 11.14 -29.10
N ALA A 40 15.43 10.47 -28.61
CA ALA A 40 15.08 9.11 -29.02
C ALA A 40 14.35 9.11 -30.37
N LEU A 41 13.47 10.09 -30.59
CA LEU A 41 12.75 10.26 -31.85
C LEU A 41 13.69 10.65 -33.00
N ASP A 42 14.69 11.50 -32.77
CA ASP A 42 15.67 11.91 -33.78
C ASP A 42 16.51 10.72 -34.29
N ARG A 43 16.75 9.71 -33.44
CA ARG A 43 17.39 8.44 -33.84
C ARG A 43 16.49 7.58 -34.72
N LEU A 44 15.18 7.70 -34.54
CA LEU A 44 14.18 7.00 -35.34
C LEU A 44 13.98 7.70 -36.68
N ALA A 45 13.95 9.05 -36.69
CA ALA A 45 13.80 9.86 -37.89
C ALA A 45 15.00 9.78 -38.84
N SER A 46 16.20 9.41 -38.36
CA SER A 46 17.33 9.10 -39.25
C SER A 46 17.16 7.80 -40.05
N LEU A 47 16.10 7.02 -39.80
CA LEU A 47 15.72 5.83 -40.56
C LEU A 47 14.64 6.22 -41.59
N ASP A 48 14.98 7.08 -42.54
CA ASP A 48 14.06 7.48 -43.61
C ASP A 48 13.78 6.30 -44.57
N SER A 49 12.58 5.73 -44.49
CA SER A 49 11.76 5.43 -45.67
C SER A 49 10.29 5.23 -45.27
N GLU A 50 9.39 5.87 -46.02
CA GLU A 50 7.92 5.84 -45.94
C GLU A 50 7.29 4.46 -46.28
N GLU A 51 7.95 3.38 -45.92
CA GLU A 51 7.34 2.05 -45.87
C GLU A 51 7.04 1.75 -44.40
N ALA A 52 5.89 1.10 -44.14
CA ALA A 52 5.54 0.63 -42.80
C ALA A 52 6.78 -0.02 -42.17
N ILE A 53 7.15 0.37 -40.94
CA ILE A 53 8.34 -0.15 -40.25
C ILE A 53 8.31 -1.67 -40.36
N ASP A 54 9.11 -2.21 -41.29
CA ASP A 54 9.16 -3.64 -41.54
C ASP A 54 10.03 -4.21 -40.44
N VAL A 55 9.38 -4.87 -39.49
CA VAL A 55 10.02 -5.43 -38.31
C VAL A 55 10.94 -6.54 -38.81
N THR A 56 12.26 -6.42 -38.60
CA THR A 56 13.16 -7.49 -39.04
C THR A 56 12.84 -8.79 -38.28
N GLU A 57 13.23 -9.95 -38.82
CA GLU A 57 13.03 -11.23 -38.13
C GLU A 57 13.68 -11.24 -36.73
N GLU A 58 14.81 -10.55 -36.55
CA GLU A 58 15.44 -10.36 -35.24
C GLU A 58 14.61 -9.48 -34.31
N GLU A 59 14.02 -8.39 -34.81
CA GLU A 59 13.13 -7.51 -34.05
C GLU A 59 11.82 -8.21 -33.68
N LEU A 60 11.28 -9.05 -34.57
CA LEU A 60 10.06 -9.83 -34.32
C LEU A 60 10.27 -10.83 -33.18
N VAL A 61 11.40 -11.56 -33.20
CA VAL A 61 11.78 -12.48 -32.11
C VAL A 61 11.94 -11.73 -30.78
N VAL A 62 12.49 -10.52 -30.81
CA VAL A 62 12.60 -9.67 -29.62
C VAL A 62 11.21 -9.23 -29.13
N LEU A 63 10.33 -8.75 -30.02
CA LEU A 63 8.97 -8.32 -29.67
C LEU A 63 8.11 -9.47 -29.12
N GLU A 64 8.17 -10.66 -29.74
CA GLU A 64 7.48 -11.85 -29.25
C GLU A 64 8.00 -12.27 -27.87
N GLY A 65 9.33 -12.24 -27.67
CA GLY A 65 9.96 -12.50 -26.38
C GLY A 65 9.60 -11.48 -25.30
N LEU A 66 9.31 -10.24 -25.69
CA LEU A 66 8.95 -9.14 -24.80
C LEU A 66 7.45 -9.03 -24.51
N SER A 67 6.58 -9.59 -25.36
CA SER A 67 5.12 -9.46 -25.25
C SER A 67 4.60 -9.88 -23.86
N LEU A 68 4.87 -11.12 -23.44
CA LEU A 68 4.37 -11.64 -22.16
C LEU A 68 4.97 -10.93 -20.94
N PRO A 69 6.31 -10.73 -20.85
CA PRO A 69 6.90 -9.95 -19.76
C PRO A 69 6.34 -8.52 -19.71
N SER A 70 6.30 -7.79 -20.82
CA SER A 70 5.89 -6.38 -20.82
C SER A 70 4.45 -6.19 -20.35
N VAL A 71 3.52 -7.03 -20.82
CA VAL A 71 2.11 -7.01 -20.38
C VAL A 71 2.01 -7.24 -18.87
N SER A 72 2.75 -8.23 -18.36
CA SER A 72 2.73 -8.54 -16.94
C SER A 72 3.35 -7.44 -16.08
N CYS A 73 4.41 -6.78 -16.55
CA CYS A 73 5.03 -5.65 -15.86
C CYS A 73 4.04 -4.49 -15.79
N GLY A 74 3.28 -4.26 -16.87
CA GLY A 74 2.18 -3.31 -16.88
C GLY A 74 1.10 -3.65 -15.84
N ILE A 75 0.66 -4.91 -15.78
CA ILE A 75 -0.32 -5.37 -14.78
C ILE A 75 0.22 -5.19 -13.36
N CYS A 76 1.47 -5.61 -13.10
CA CYS A 76 2.12 -5.44 -11.81
C CYS A 76 2.26 -3.97 -11.42
N ALA A 77 2.56 -3.08 -12.37
CA ALA A 77 2.63 -1.63 -12.14
C ALA A 77 1.28 -1.04 -11.71
N VAL A 78 0.19 -1.42 -12.39
CA VAL A 78 -1.16 -0.98 -12.00
C VAL A 78 -1.51 -1.51 -10.60
N LEU A 79 -1.26 -2.79 -10.35
CA LEU A 79 -1.52 -3.42 -9.05
C LEU A 79 -0.68 -2.81 -7.92
N ASP A 80 0.59 -2.53 -8.17
CA ASP A 80 1.51 -1.92 -7.21
C ASP A 80 1.02 -0.54 -6.77
N TYR A 81 0.67 0.32 -7.74
CA TYR A 81 0.14 1.65 -7.43
C TYR A 81 -1.15 1.56 -6.60
N GLN A 82 -2.11 0.75 -7.05
CA GLN A 82 -3.40 0.59 -6.36
C GLN A 82 -3.24 -0.02 -4.96
N SER A 83 -2.41 -1.05 -4.81
CA SER A 83 -2.19 -1.70 -3.52
C SER A 83 -1.51 -0.77 -2.53
N THR A 84 -0.52 0.03 -2.97
CA THR A 84 0.16 1.03 -2.15
C THR A 84 -0.81 2.09 -1.64
N ALA A 85 -1.69 2.59 -2.53
CA ALA A 85 -2.73 3.53 -2.16
C ALA A 85 -3.72 2.95 -1.13
N LEU A 86 -4.30 1.78 -1.43
CA LEU A 86 -5.31 1.15 -0.59
C LEU A 86 -4.78 0.71 0.77
N THR A 87 -3.51 0.32 0.86
CA THR A 87 -2.86 -0.01 2.14
C THR A 87 -2.81 1.19 3.09
N THR A 88 -2.81 2.42 2.59
CA THR A 88 -2.90 3.60 3.47
C THR A 88 -4.32 3.79 3.99
N ILE A 89 -5.32 3.52 3.14
CA ILE A 89 -6.74 3.65 3.47
C ILE A 89 -7.21 2.55 4.43
N ILE A 90 -6.64 1.33 4.34
CA ILE A 90 -7.01 0.21 5.21
C ILE A 90 -6.76 0.53 6.69
N ASP A 91 -5.71 1.28 7.01
CA ASP A 91 -5.40 1.69 8.38
C ASP A 91 -6.37 2.75 8.88
N VAL A 92 -6.84 3.63 7.99
CA VAL A 92 -7.92 4.57 8.30
C VAL A 92 -9.22 3.84 8.58
N ALA A 93 -9.58 2.84 7.75
CA ALA A 93 -10.75 2.02 7.96
C ALA A 93 -10.65 1.23 9.28
N ALA A 94 -9.47 0.69 9.60
CA ALA A 94 -9.22 0.01 10.87
C ALA A 94 -9.37 0.96 12.08
N ALA A 95 -8.85 2.19 11.99
CA ALA A 95 -9.03 3.19 13.03
C ALA A 95 -10.52 3.53 13.23
N LEU A 96 -11.28 3.79 12.15
CA LEU A 96 -12.72 4.03 12.22
C LEU A 96 -13.47 2.85 12.85
N SER A 97 -13.06 1.63 12.51
CA SER A 97 -13.62 0.39 13.06
C SER A 97 -13.37 0.28 14.56
N CYS A 98 -12.17 0.62 15.03
CA CYS A 98 -11.84 0.68 16.46
C CYS A 98 -12.71 1.70 17.21
N GLU A 99 -12.99 2.86 16.61
CA GLU A 99 -13.90 3.85 17.23
C GLU A 99 -15.34 3.38 17.26
N ALA A 100 -15.81 2.74 16.18
CA ALA A 100 -17.16 2.24 16.05
C ALA A 100 -17.45 1.12 17.05
N SER A 101 -16.50 0.19 17.25
CA SER A 101 -16.60 -0.90 18.22
C SER A 101 -16.26 -0.47 19.66
N GLY A 102 -15.63 0.69 19.82
CA GLY A 102 -15.12 1.15 21.11
C GLY A 102 -13.98 0.29 21.66
N ALA A 103 -13.22 -0.33 20.76
CA ALA A 103 -12.14 -1.26 21.09
C ALA A 103 -11.04 -0.62 21.96
N ASP A 104 -10.38 -1.45 22.77
CA ASP A 104 -9.20 -1.07 23.53
C ASP A 104 -7.97 -0.99 22.61
N VAL A 105 -7.44 0.22 22.47
CA VAL A 105 -6.32 0.55 21.58
C VAL A 105 -5.06 0.95 22.36
N ALA A 106 -5.08 0.82 23.70
CA ALA A 106 -3.88 1.01 24.52
C ALA A 106 -2.67 0.16 24.04
N PRO A 107 -2.86 -1.09 23.56
CA PRO A 107 -1.77 -1.94 23.08
C PRO A 107 -0.99 -1.36 21.88
N PHE A 108 -1.63 -0.56 21.02
CA PHE A 108 -0.93 0.11 19.92
C PHE A 108 0.15 1.09 20.42
N GLY A 109 -0.06 1.67 21.59
CA GLY A 109 0.93 2.54 22.24
C GLY A 109 2.17 1.80 22.71
N SER A 110 2.03 0.54 23.15
CA SER A 110 3.16 -0.29 23.58
C SER A 110 3.97 -0.86 22.41
N MET A 111 3.33 -1.17 21.27
CA MET A 111 4.01 -1.73 20.09
C MET A 111 5.07 -0.78 19.49
N ASP A 112 4.91 0.53 19.70
CA ASP A 112 5.89 1.57 19.30
C ASP A 112 7.09 1.68 20.27
N SER A 113 7.12 0.91 21.36
CA SER A 113 8.16 1.03 22.41
C SER A 113 9.53 0.45 22.00
N GLY A 114 9.71 0.07 20.74
CA GLY A 114 11.03 -0.32 20.23
C GLY A 114 11.58 -1.59 20.89
N ASP A 115 10.72 -2.53 21.27
CA ASP A 115 11.10 -3.83 21.84
C ASP A 115 11.90 -4.71 20.86
N GLY A 116 11.92 -4.34 19.56
CA GLY A 116 12.68 -4.92 18.44
C GLY A 116 12.50 -6.42 18.27
N PHE A 117 11.41 -6.95 18.83
CA PHE A 117 10.85 -8.24 18.48
C PHE A 117 9.67 -8.06 17.51
N THR A 118 9.07 -6.87 17.47
CA THR A 118 7.96 -6.53 16.58
C THR A 118 8.44 -6.16 15.17
N ALA A 119 7.72 -6.59 14.14
CA ALA A 119 8.05 -6.31 12.74
C ALA A 119 7.99 -4.80 12.45
N LYS A 120 8.89 -4.30 11.58
CA LYS A 120 9.01 -2.86 11.29
C LYS A 120 7.69 -2.27 10.80
N GLU A 121 6.99 -2.98 9.93
CA GLU A 121 5.75 -2.50 9.32
C GLU A 121 4.56 -2.56 10.29
N GLU A 122 4.54 -3.56 11.19
CA GLU A 122 3.58 -3.66 12.27
C GLU A 122 3.69 -2.47 13.25
N ILE A 123 4.92 -2.11 13.63
CA ILE A 123 5.19 -0.89 14.41
C ILE A 123 4.69 0.36 13.66
N GLY A 124 4.93 0.41 12.36
CA GLY A 124 4.44 1.50 11.50
C GLY A 124 2.93 1.65 11.54
N VAL A 125 2.19 0.54 11.41
CA VAL A 125 0.71 0.55 11.49
C VAL A 125 0.24 0.99 12.86
N ALA A 126 0.80 0.43 13.94
CA ALA A 126 0.42 0.80 15.31
C ALA A 126 0.64 2.30 15.56
N GLY A 127 1.75 2.85 15.05
CA GLY A 127 2.04 4.28 15.06
C GLY A 127 0.98 5.10 14.32
N ASP A 128 0.62 4.69 13.12
CA ASP A 128 -0.37 5.39 12.30
C ASP A 128 -1.79 5.34 12.93
N LEU A 129 -2.19 4.20 13.49
CA LEU A 129 -3.45 4.06 14.24
C LEU A 129 -3.50 4.97 15.46
N LYS A 130 -2.39 5.07 16.20
CA LYS A 130 -2.25 5.99 17.34
C LYS A 130 -2.43 7.46 16.92
N VAL A 131 -1.94 7.84 15.74
CA VAL A 131 -2.13 9.19 15.18
C VAL A 131 -3.60 9.44 14.87
N LEU A 132 -4.23 8.51 14.15
CA LEU A 132 -5.61 8.62 13.69
C LEU A 132 -6.59 8.73 14.86
N LEU A 133 -6.39 7.90 15.89
CA LEU A 133 -7.25 7.77 17.06
C LEU A 133 -6.95 8.79 18.18
N ASN A 134 -5.93 9.63 18.01
CA ASN A 134 -5.50 10.55 19.05
C ASN A 134 -6.64 11.47 19.51
N GLY A 135 -6.93 11.46 20.82
CA GLY A 135 -7.98 12.28 21.44
C GLY A 135 -9.39 11.73 21.33
N SER A 136 -9.58 10.53 20.77
CA SER A 136 -10.88 9.86 20.70
C SER A 136 -11.42 9.54 22.09
N LYS A 137 -12.74 9.72 22.28
CA LYS A 137 -13.49 9.28 23.47
C LYS A 137 -14.32 8.02 23.19
N LEU A 138 -14.17 7.44 22.00
CA LEU A 138 -14.97 6.31 21.57
C LEU A 138 -14.29 4.97 21.85
N VAL A 139 -12.96 4.91 21.72
CA VAL A 139 -12.09 3.77 22.03
C VAL A 139 -11.89 3.55 23.54
N GLY A 140 -11.31 2.41 23.92
CA GLY A 140 -10.95 2.06 25.31
C GLY A 140 -12.10 1.54 26.16
N LYS A 141 -13.20 1.10 25.55
CA LYS A 141 -14.42 0.65 26.25
C LYS A 141 -14.56 -0.86 26.31
N MET A 142 -14.08 -1.57 25.28
CA MET A 142 -14.23 -3.01 25.14
C MET A 142 -12.91 -3.64 24.74
N LYS A 143 -12.50 -4.71 25.41
CA LYS A 143 -11.37 -5.52 24.96
C LYS A 143 -11.85 -6.44 23.84
N SER A 144 -11.18 -6.38 22.69
CA SER A 144 -11.38 -7.28 21.56
C SER A 144 -10.00 -7.79 21.15
N GLU A 145 -9.87 -9.11 21.08
CA GLU A 145 -8.62 -9.75 20.67
C GLU A 145 -8.36 -9.53 19.18
N GLU A 146 -9.41 -9.41 18.36
CA GLU A 146 -9.26 -9.17 16.91
C GLU A 146 -8.57 -7.83 16.61
N VAL A 147 -8.78 -6.83 17.49
CA VAL A 147 -8.19 -5.49 17.35
C VAL A 147 -6.68 -5.52 17.57
N LEU A 148 -6.18 -6.46 18.38
CA LEU A 148 -4.75 -6.63 18.64
C LEU A 148 -3.99 -7.16 17.41
N GLU A 149 -4.65 -7.93 16.55
CA GLU A 149 -4.04 -8.50 15.36
C GLU A 149 -4.01 -7.51 14.18
N ILE A 150 -4.74 -6.38 14.24
CA ILE A 150 -4.80 -5.37 13.18
C ILE A 150 -3.39 -4.90 12.75
N PRO A 151 -2.50 -4.45 13.66
CA PRO A 151 -1.18 -3.98 13.26
C PRO A 151 -0.33 -5.06 12.60
N LYS A 152 -0.45 -6.30 13.04
CA LYS A 152 0.28 -7.44 12.51
C LYS A 152 -0.22 -7.81 11.10
N ILE A 153 -1.53 -7.88 10.91
CA ILE A 153 -2.15 -8.20 9.61
C ILE A 153 -1.83 -7.09 8.60
N ASN A 154 -2.10 -5.84 8.94
CA ASN A 154 -1.83 -4.70 8.05
C ASN A 154 -0.33 -4.49 7.84
N GLY A 155 0.50 -4.78 8.86
CA GLY A 155 1.95 -4.74 8.76
C GLY A 155 2.49 -5.75 7.76
N LYS A 156 2.01 -7.01 7.82
CA LYS A 156 2.32 -8.03 6.81
C LYS A 156 1.88 -7.59 5.40
N LEU A 157 0.69 -6.99 5.27
CA LEU A 157 0.20 -6.46 4.00
C LEU A 157 1.18 -5.40 3.45
N ARG A 158 1.57 -4.42 4.28
CA ARG A 158 2.55 -3.38 3.92
C ARG A 158 3.89 -3.97 3.47
N GLU A 159 4.37 -5.03 4.11
CA GLU A 159 5.60 -5.72 3.69
C GLU A 159 5.47 -6.35 2.29
N VAL A 160 4.35 -7.03 2.03
CA VAL A 160 4.07 -7.62 0.71
C VAL A 160 4.03 -6.52 -0.34
N VAL A 161 3.25 -5.46 -0.11
CA VAL A 161 3.11 -4.32 -1.03
C VAL A 161 4.46 -3.66 -1.32
N LYS A 162 5.30 -3.43 -0.30
CA LYS A 162 6.66 -2.91 -0.48
C LYS A 162 7.55 -3.83 -1.31
N SER A 163 7.38 -5.15 -1.15
CA SER A 163 8.08 -6.13 -1.98
C SER A 163 7.62 -6.03 -3.44
N VAL A 164 6.31 -5.89 -3.70
CA VAL A 164 5.76 -5.68 -5.05
C VAL A 164 6.35 -4.43 -5.67
N HIS A 165 6.34 -3.33 -4.92
CA HIS A 165 6.84 -2.03 -5.35
C HIS A 165 8.31 -2.11 -5.79
N SER A 166 9.14 -2.72 -4.95
CA SER A 166 10.57 -2.90 -5.22
C SER A 166 10.81 -3.70 -6.51
N SER A 167 10.17 -4.86 -6.64
CA SER A 167 10.32 -5.73 -7.82
C SER A 167 9.79 -5.07 -9.09
N THR A 168 8.60 -4.46 -9.02
CA THR A 168 7.95 -3.81 -10.16
C THR A 168 8.79 -2.65 -10.68
N ARG A 169 9.36 -1.83 -9.78
CA ARG A 169 10.23 -0.72 -10.17
C ARG A 169 11.49 -1.20 -10.91
N ILE A 170 12.11 -2.28 -10.45
CA ILE A 170 13.29 -2.86 -11.09
C ILE A 170 12.93 -3.37 -12.48
N GLU A 171 11.85 -4.15 -12.56
CA GLU A 171 11.44 -4.81 -13.80
C GLU A 171 11.01 -3.81 -14.88
N LEU A 172 10.22 -2.79 -14.52
CA LEU A 172 9.78 -1.71 -15.42
C LEU A 172 10.95 -0.95 -16.07
N ASN A 173 12.11 -0.95 -15.41
CA ASN A 173 13.29 -0.20 -15.85
C ASN A 173 14.45 -1.14 -16.24
N SER A 174 14.20 -2.44 -16.37
CA SER A 174 15.20 -3.40 -16.79
C SER A 174 15.38 -3.37 -18.31
N SER A 175 16.63 -3.37 -18.78
CA SER A 175 16.94 -3.48 -20.21
C SER A 175 17.09 -4.95 -20.59
N MET A 176 16.28 -5.47 -21.51
CA MET A 176 16.52 -6.78 -22.10
C MET A 176 17.74 -6.67 -23.02
N LYS A 177 18.85 -7.35 -22.69
CA LYS A 177 19.99 -7.43 -23.60
C LYS A 177 19.65 -8.41 -24.72
N ALA A 178 19.43 -7.91 -25.94
CA ALA A 178 19.36 -8.73 -27.14
C ALA A 178 20.77 -9.27 -27.44
N GLY A 179 21.13 -10.39 -26.81
CA GLY A 179 22.34 -11.15 -27.09
C GLY A 179 21.96 -12.58 -27.39
N ILE A 180 22.22 -13.02 -28.63
CA ILE A 180 22.31 -14.43 -28.98
C ILE A 180 23.34 -15.04 -28.02
N SER A 181 22.96 -16.10 -27.30
CA SER A 181 23.70 -16.73 -26.19
C SER A 181 23.37 -16.18 -24.79
N GLY A 182 22.37 -16.82 -24.19
CA GLY A 182 22.31 -17.07 -22.75
C GLY A 182 21.95 -15.88 -21.87
N THR A 183 20.67 -15.69 -21.58
CA THR A 183 20.14 -15.38 -20.21
C THR A 183 18.62 -15.17 -20.22
N ALA A 184 17.85 -16.13 -20.76
CA ALA A 184 16.42 -16.25 -20.41
C ALA A 184 16.18 -16.78 -18.97
N LYS A 185 17.24 -16.84 -18.14
CA LYS A 185 17.23 -17.53 -16.83
C LYS A 185 16.97 -16.63 -15.61
N ALA A 186 16.89 -15.29 -15.75
CA ALA A 186 16.74 -14.40 -14.60
C ALA A 186 15.29 -14.01 -14.28
N LEU A 187 14.41 -13.99 -15.29
CA LEU A 187 13.01 -13.59 -15.10
C LEU A 187 12.18 -14.72 -14.50
N VAL A 188 12.34 -15.95 -15.00
CA VAL A 188 11.53 -17.10 -14.55
C VAL A 188 11.61 -17.36 -13.03
N PRO A 189 12.78 -17.37 -12.35
CA PRO A 189 12.85 -17.69 -10.92
C PRO A 189 12.17 -16.65 -10.01
N MET A 190 12.25 -15.37 -10.35
CA MET A 190 11.66 -14.29 -9.56
C MET A 190 10.13 -14.35 -9.58
N TRP A 191 9.57 -14.77 -10.72
CA TRP A 191 8.15 -15.01 -10.91
C TRP A 191 7.63 -16.24 -10.18
N TRP A 192 8.41 -17.33 -10.13
CA TRP A 192 8.08 -18.49 -9.30
C TRP A 192 8.06 -18.13 -7.82
N HIS A 193 9.02 -17.33 -7.36
CA HIS A 193 9.07 -16.86 -5.97
C HIS A 193 7.87 -15.94 -5.63
N TRP A 194 7.50 -15.05 -6.56
CA TRP A 194 6.30 -14.22 -6.48
C TRP A 194 5.00 -15.04 -6.39
N ARG A 195 4.82 -16.01 -7.29
CA ARG A 195 3.65 -16.90 -7.32
C ARG A 195 3.53 -17.74 -6.06
N LEU A 196 4.66 -18.22 -5.53
CA LEU A 196 4.70 -19.00 -4.29
C LEU A 196 4.32 -18.13 -3.09
N ARG A 197 4.87 -16.91 -2.98
CA ARG A 197 4.58 -15.97 -1.88
C ARG A 197 3.15 -15.40 -1.91
N SER A 198 2.57 -15.23 -3.10
CA SER A 198 1.17 -14.80 -3.26
C SER A 198 0.18 -15.92 -2.91
N ARG A 199 0.51 -17.18 -3.25
CA ARG A 199 -0.31 -18.37 -2.91
C ARG A 199 -0.31 -18.66 -1.41
N THR A 200 0.81 -18.44 -0.72
CA THR A 200 0.87 -18.59 0.74
C THR A 200 -0.04 -17.58 1.44
N TRP A 201 -0.09 -16.33 0.94
CA TRP A 201 -0.93 -15.27 1.53
C TRP A 201 -2.43 -15.47 1.28
N GLY A 202 -2.82 -15.88 0.07
CA GLY A 202 -4.21 -16.25 -0.22
C GLY A 202 -4.71 -17.39 0.65
N SER A 203 -3.84 -18.34 0.99
CA SER A 203 -4.17 -19.48 1.86
C SER A 203 -4.20 -19.11 3.35
N GLU A 204 -3.37 -18.17 3.80
CA GLU A 204 -3.32 -17.69 5.20
C GLU A 204 -4.53 -16.78 5.52
N LEU A 205 -4.97 -15.94 4.59
CA LEU A 205 -6.19 -15.12 4.72
C LEU A 205 -7.50 -15.90 4.57
N LEU A 206 -7.54 -16.92 3.70
CA LEU A 206 -8.73 -17.77 3.51
C LEU A 206 -8.81 -18.94 4.52
N GLY A 207 -7.72 -19.22 5.23
CA GLY A 207 -7.65 -20.28 6.25
C GLY A 207 -8.23 -19.87 7.60
N GLU A 208 -8.42 -18.57 7.84
CA GLU A 208 -8.99 -18.06 9.08
C GLU A 208 -10.51 -17.91 8.93
N LYS A 209 -11.25 -18.88 9.47
CA LYS A 209 -12.70 -18.75 9.64
C LYS A 209 -12.96 -17.56 10.57
N VAL A 210 -13.26 -16.41 10.00
CA VAL A 210 -13.98 -15.35 10.72
C VAL A 210 -15.36 -15.93 11.05
N ASN A 211 -15.47 -16.47 12.25
CA ASN A 211 -16.77 -16.80 12.81
C ASN A 211 -17.48 -15.47 13.01
N GLY A 212 -18.46 -15.17 12.15
CA GLY A 212 -19.34 -14.03 12.31
C GLY A 212 -20.08 -14.16 13.63
N GLY A 213 -19.51 -13.57 14.68
CA GLY A 213 -20.17 -13.40 15.97
C GLY A 213 -21.37 -12.50 15.76
N ASP A 214 -22.56 -13.06 15.98
CA ASP A 214 -23.83 -12.35 15.95
C ASP A 214 -23.77 -11.13 16.90
N VAL A 215 -24.03 -9.95 16.36
CA VAL A 215 -24.01 -8.69 17.10
C VAL A 215 -25.22 -8.67 18.03
N ARG A 216 -25.01 -9.04 19.29
CA ARG A 216 -25.99 -8.77 20.34
C ARG A 216 -26.05 -7.27 20.59
N ALA A 217 -27.13 -6.67 20.11
CA ALA A 217 -27.51 -5.29 20.39
C ALA A 217 -27.89 -5.14 21.87
N ASP A 218 -26.93 -4.80 22.73
CA ASP A 218 -27.23 -4.40 24.10
C ASP A 218 -27.57 -2.91 24.14
N LYS A 219 -28.87 -2.60 24.21
CA LYS A 219 -29.38 -1.25 24.48
C LYS A 219 -29.04 -0.87 25.92
N SER A 220 -27.95 -0.15 26.12
CA SER A 220 -27.78 0.69 27.31
C SER A 220 -27.78 2.17 26.92
N GLU A 221 -28.92 2.82 27.16
CA GLU A 221 -29.01 4.28 27.15
C GLU A 221 -28.10 4.84 28.26
N LYS A 222 -26.95 5.40 27.87
CA LYS A 222 -26.14 6.25 28.74
C LYS A 222 -25.94 7.61 28.07
N LYS A 223 -26.38 8.66 28.80
CA LYS A 223 -26.23 10.11 28.59
C LYS A 223 -25.26 10.48 27.46
N LYS A 224 -25.75 11.26 26.47
CA LYS A 224 -24.99 11.88 25.36
C LYS A 224 -23.66 12.52 25.82
N LYS A 225 -22.62 11.71 25.97
CA LYS A 225 -21.23 12.19 25.93
C LYS A 225 -20.98 12.59 24.49
N LYS A 226 -20.60 13.84 24.27
CA LYS A 226 -20.20 14.38 22.96
C LYS A 226 -19.37 13.32 22.22
N VAL A 227 -19.84 12.87 21.06
CA VAL A 227 -19.13 11.92 20.20
C VAL A 227 -17.86 12.65 19.75
N VAL A 228 -16.74 12.33 20.40
CA VAL A 228 -15.44 12.91 20.06
C VAL A 228 -14.66 11.81 19.37
N LEU A 229 -14.61 11.90 18.04
CA LEU A 229 -13.73 11.11 17.19
C LEU A 229 -12.27 11.51 17.44
N GLY A 230 -11.36 10.63 17.07
CA GLY A 230 -9.94 10.93 16.95
C GLY A 230 -9.71 12.12 16.03
N LYS A 231 -8.62 12.84 16.23
CA LYS A 231 -8.30 14.03 15.42
C LYS A 231 -8.11 13.68 13.94
N GLY A 232 -7.46 12.55 13.66
CA GLY A 232 -7.26 12.09 12.28
C GLY A 232 -8.54 11.53 11.68
N THR A 233 -9.18 10.57 12.36
CA THR A 233 -10.44 9.98 11.91
C THR A 233 -11.56 11.01 11.76
N GLY A 234 -11.61 12.02 12.63
CA GLY A 234 -12.58 13.11 12.55
C GLY A 234 -12.47 13.94 11.27
N VAL A 235 -11.24 14.24 10.82
CA VAL A 235 -11.01 14.94 9.54
C VAL A 235 -11.50 14.08 8.37
N ILE A 236 -11.21 12.78 8.38
CA ILE A 236 -11.65 11.86 7.32
C ILE A 236 -13.17 11.71 7.30
N VAL A 237 -13.80 11.53 8.46
CA VAL A 237 -15.27 11.45 8.56
C VAL A 237 -15.92 12.73 8.08
N GLN A 238 -15.33 13.90 8.35
CA GLN A 238 -15.83 15.16 7.83
C GLN A 238 -15.74 15.18 6.29
N LEU A 239 -14.62 14.77 5.72
CA LEU A 239 -14.43 14.73 4.28
C LEU A 239 -15.40 13.76 3.58
N ILE A 240 -15.68 12.60 4.19
CA ILE A 240 -16.72 11.67 3.73
C ILE A 240 -18.11 12.31 3.82
N LYS A 241 -18.42 13.00 4.93
CA LYS A 241 -19.72 13.67 5.12
C LYS A 241 -19.96 14.78 4.11
N ASP A 242 -18.97 15.65 3.89
CA ASP A 242 -19.06 16.76 2.94
C ASP A 242 -19.39 16.25 1.53
N ARG A 243 -18.84 15.07 1.17
CA ARG A 243 -19.10 14.39 -0.10
C ARG A 243 -20.48 13.77 -0.19
N LEU A 244 -20.94 13.11 0.87
CA LEU A 244 -22.28 12.52 0.91
C LEU A 244 -23.38 13.61 0.92
N GLN A 245 -23.10 14.76 1.55
CA GLN A 245 -24.04 15.88 1.63
C GLN A 245 -24.07 16.74 0.36
N SER A 246 -22.98 16.83 -0.40
CA SER A 246 -22.94 17.61 -1.65
C SER A 246 -23.81 17.03 -2.77
N LYS A 247 -24.11 15.72 -2.72
CA LYS A 247 -24.95 15.03 -3.72
C LYS A 247 -26.45 15.00 -3.39
N GLY A 248 -26.88 15.60 -2.27
CA GLY A 248 -28.30 15.85 -1.94
C GLY A 248 -29.20 14.63 -1.76
N SER A 249 -28.67 13.40 -1.82
CA SER A 249 -29.43 12.17 -1.66
C SER A 249 -29.54 11.77 -0.18
N VAL A 250 -30.72 11.37 0.28
CA VAL A 250 -30.97 10.83 1.65
C VAL A 250 -31.11 9.30 1.61
N VAL A 251 -30.91 8.67 0.45
CA VAL A 251 -31.09 7.22 0.26
C VAL A 251 -29.79 6.48 0.58
N LEU A 252 -29.85 5.53 1.52
CA LEU A 252 -28.70 4.76 2.00
C LEU A 252 -27.96 4.02 0.88
N GLU A 253 -28.70 3.43 -0.07
CA GLU A 253 -28.12 2.70 -1.21
C GLU A 253 -27.21 3.61 -2.06
N LYS A 254 -27.65 4.85 -2.31
CA LYS A 254 -26.84 5.86 -3.02
C LYS A 254 -25.61 6.26 -2.23
N TRP A 255 -25.70 6.30 -0.90
CA TRP A 255 -24.53 6.60 -0.05
C TRP A 255 -23.49 5.48 -0.11
N VAL A 256 -23.94 4.23 -0.17
CA VAL A 256 -23.05 3.08 -0.32
C VAL A 256 -22.33 3.14 -1.66
N GLU A 257 -23.05 3.38 -2.76
CA GLU A 257 -22.46 3.59 -4.09
C GLU A 257 -21.48 4.77 -4.12
N ASP A 258 -21.86 5.90 -3.52
CA ASP A 258 -21.01 7.09 -3.44
C ASP A 258 -19.72 6.84 -2.64
N ILE A 259 -19.80 6.04 -1.56
CA ILE A 259 -18.61 5.62 -0.79
C ILE A 259 -17.74 4.68 -1.62
N PHE A 260 -18.32 3.72 -2.33
CA PHE A 260 -17.54 2.81 -3.18
C PHE A 260 -16.80 3.57 -4.29
N LEU A 261 -17.45 4.51 -4.96
CA LEU A 261 -16.82 5.39 -5.94
C LEU A 261 -15.72 6.25 -5.30
N PHE A 262 -15.97 6.76 -4.09
CA PHE A 262 -14.98 7.57 -3.39
C PHE A 262 -13.73 6.80 -2.97
N LEU A 263 -13.87 5.49 -2.77
CA LEU A 263 -12.77 4.57 -2.45
C LEU A 263 -12.19 3.87 -3.69
N ASP A 264 -12.69 4.15 -4.89
CA ASP A 264 -12.14 3.60 -6.13
C ASP A 264 -10.87 4.38 -6.52
N PRO A 265 -9.68 3.72 -6.57
CA PRO A 265 -8.43 4.36 -6.98
C PRO A 265 -8.45 4.93 -8.40
N LYS A 266 -9.46 4.60 -9.22
CA LYS A 266 -9.63 5.15 -10.56
C LYS A 266 -10.29 6.53 -10.56
N GLU A 267 -10.96 6.92 -9.49
CA GLU A 267 -11.63 8.22 -9.45
C GLU A 267 -10.63 9.30 -9.01
N PRO A 268 -10.56 10.45 -9.68
CA PRO A 268 -9.58 11.50 -9.38
C PRO A 268 -9.70 12.06 -7.96
N GLU A 269 -10.89 11.95 -7.36
CA GLU A 269 -11.10 12.40 -5.99
C GLU A 269 -10.51 11.46 -4.93
N PHE A 270 -10.20 10.21 -5.30
CA PHE A 270 -9.48 9.29 -4.43
C PHE A 270 -8.06 9.81 -4.14
N ASP A 271 -7.39 10.42 -5.13
CA ASP A 271 -6.10 11.06 -4.91
C ASP A 271 -6.18 12.17 -3.86
N GLY A 272 -7.26 12.96 -3.88
CA GLY A 272 -7.53 13.99 -2.86
C GLY A 272 -7.67 13.41 -1.44
N LEU A 273 -8.36 12.27 -1.31
CA LEU A 273 -8.45 11.53 -0.04
C LEU A 273 -7.06 11.04 0.39
N LEU A 274 -6.34 10.40 -0.52
CA LEU A 274 -5.04 9.78 -0.25
C LEU A 274 -4.02 10.82 0.21
N ILE A 275 -3.96 11.99 -0.46
CA ILE A 275 -3.11 13.12 -0.06
C ILE A 275 -3.48 13.56 1.36
N LYS A 276 -4.76 13.73 1.66
CA LYS A 276 -5.21 14.16 2.99
C LYS A 276 -4.82 13.16 4.08
N VAL A 277 -4.94 11.86 3.80
CA VAL A 277 -4.53 10.81 4.73
C VAL A 277 -3.02 10.86 4.96
N LYS A 278 -2.22 10.98 3.89
CA LYS A 278 -0.76 11.10 4.00
C LYS A 278 -0.35 12.32 4.81
N GLU A 279 -0.94 13.48 4.58
CA GLU A 279 -0.69 14.70 5.37
C GLU A 279 -0.93 14.49 6.88
N ILE A 280 -2.02 13.79 7.24
CA ILE A 280 -2.35 13.49 8.64
C ILE A 280 -1.27 12.59 9.26
N LEU A 281 -0.80 11.59 8.53
CA LEU A 281 0.21 10.64 9.01
C LEU A 281 1.62 11.27 9.06
N GLU A 282 2.01 12.05 8.06
CA GLU A 282 3.31 12.76 7.98
C GLU A 282 3.46 13.84 9.06
N THR A 283 2.37 14.50 9.43
CA THR A 283 2.36 15.48 10.55
C THR A 283 2.84 14.84 11.86
N ASN A 284 2.78 13.51 12.00
CA ASN A 284 3.33 12.79 13.15
C ASN A 284 4.80 12.40 12.99
N GLU A 285 5.30 12.13 11.78
CA GLU A 285 6.68 11.68 11.58
C GLU A 285 7.71 12.69 12.11
N SER A 286 7.41 13.99 11.98
CA SER A 286 8.20 15.09 12.56
C SER A 286 8.27 15.10 14.10
N ARG A 287 7.40 14.34 14.78
CA ARG A 287 7.32 14.23 16.25
C ARG A 287 7.81 12.87 16.77
N ARG A 288 8.24 11.97 15.88
CA ARG A 288 8.83 10.68 16.29
C ARG A 288 10.17 10.95 16.94
N LEU A 289 10.35 10.47 18.17
CA LEU A 289 11.65 10.51 18.84
C LEU A 289 12.69 9.77 17.97
N PRO A 290 13.95 10.24 17.93
CA PRO A 290 15.03 9.52 17.25
C PRO A 290 15.07 8.07 17.75
N LYS A 291 15.12 7.10 16.81
CA LYS A 291 15.23 5.69 17.18
C LYS A 291 16.49 5.51 18.01
N LEU A 292 16.36 4.88 19.18
CA LEU A 292 17.50 4.49 19.99
C LEU A 292 18.48 3.67 19.13
N PRO A 293 19.80 3.94 19.20
CA PRO A 293 20.77 3.19 18.42
C PRO A 293 20.65 1.69 18.74
N LYS A 294 20.66 0.87 17.68
CA LYS A 294 20.55 -0.60 17.75
C LYS A 294 21.78 -1.17 18.47
N GLY A 295 21.77 -1.14 19.80
CA GLY A 295 22.92 -1.54 20.63
C GLY A 295 22.88 -1.00 22.06
N THR A 296 22.10 0.04 22.37
CA THR A 296 21.97 0.60 23.73
C THR A 296 20.70 0.13 24.44
N ARG A 297 20.13 -0.99 24.02
CA ARG A 297 18.81 -1.41 24.50
C ARG A 297 18.95 -2.41 25.63
N ASP A 298 18.67 -1.95 26.84
CA ASP A 298 18.72 -2.75 28.06
C ASP A 298 17.66 -3.85 28.00
N PHE A 299 18.11 -5.08 27.78
CA PHE A 299 17.28 -6.26 28.01
C PHE A 299 17.23 -6.50 29.52
N ALA A 300 16.03 -6.71 30.07
CA ALA A 300 15.88 -7.11 31.46
C ALA A 300 16.69 -8.39 31.74
N LYS A 301 17.14 -8.59 32.99
CA LYS A 301 18.00 -9.71 33.39
C LYS A 301 17.41 -11.06 32.98
N GLU A 302 16.09 -11.19 33.07
CA GLU A 302 15.32 -12.37 32.69
C GLU A 302 15.38 -12.63 31.17
N GLN A 303 15.29 -11.57 30.36
CA GLN A 303 15.38 -11.68 28.91
C GLN A 303 16.80 -12.04 28.46
N MET A 304 17.83 -11.51 29.14
CA MET A 304 19.22 -11.89 28.89
C MET A 304 19.50 -13.36 29.24
N ALA A 305 18.95 -13.86 30.36
CA ALA A 305 19.10 -15.26 30.75
C ALA A 305 18.44 -16.24 29.75
N ILE A 306 17.25 -15.90 29.24
CA ILE A 306 16.58 -16.68 28.18
C ILE A 306 17.43 -16.68 26.92
N ARG A 307 17.98 -15.53 26.55
CA ARG A 307 18.79 -15.37 25.34
C ARG A 307 20.10 -16.15 25.44
N GLU A 308 20.78 -16.10 26.58
CA GLU A 308 21.99 -16.88 26.87
C GLU A 308 21.73 -18.37 26.75
N LYS A 309 20.60 -18.85 27.31
CA LYS A 309 20.21 -20.26 27.21
C LYS A 309 19.88 -20.66 25.76
N ALA A 310 19.20 -19.81 25.00
CA ALA A 310 18.93 -20.04 23.59
C ALA A 310 20.22 -20.06 22.75
N PHE A 311 21.16 -19.14 23.02
CA PHE A 311 22.46 -19.13 22.37
C PHE A 311 23.31 -20.35 22.72
N SER A 312 23.29 -20.84 23.96
CA SER A 312 23.97 -22.09 24.33
C SER A 312 23.45 -23.26 23.50
N ILE A 313 22.12 -23.39 23.36
CA ILE A 313 21.49 -24.44 22.55
C ILE A 313 21.93 -24.33 21.08
N ILE A 314 21.99 -23.12 20.52
CA ILE A 314 22.43 -22.92 19.14
C ILE A 314 23.90 -23.28 18.97
N SER A 315 24.76 -22.83 19.89
CA SER A 315 26.20 -23.13 19.87
C SER A 315 26.49 -24.61 20.03
N ASP A 316 25.69 -25.35 20.81
CA ASP A 316 25.84 -26.79 20.97
C ASP A 316 25.53 -27.59 19.68
N VAL A 317 24.87 -26.96 18.70
CA VAL A 317 24.56 -27.57 17.39
C VAL A 317 25.71 -27.38 16.37
N PHE A 318 26.61 -26.42 16.56
CA PHE A 318 27.70 -26.07 15.63
C PHE A 318 29.08 -26.43 16.20
#